data_AF-A0A9D3Q4F4-F1
#
_entry.id   AF-A0A9D3Q4F4-F1
#
_cell.length_a   1.000
_cell.length_b   1.000
_cell.length_c   1.000
_cell.angle_alpha   90.00
_cell.angle_beta   90.00
_cell.angle_gamma   90.00
#
_symmetry.space_group_name_H-M   'P 1'
#
loop_
_entity.id
_entity.type
_entity.pdbx_description
1 polymer ?
#
loop_
_entity_poly.entity_id
_entity_poly.type
_entity_poly.pdbx_seq_one_letter_code
_entity_poly.pdbx_strand_id
1 'polypeptide(L)'
;MWKWAVIGWTLLGLCVAAPPQHINRLALFPDKSAWCEAKNITQIIGHTGCQPQSIQNRACLGQCFSYSVPNTFPQSTESLVHCDSCMPAQMQWEVVTLECPGNAEVPRVDKLVERILHCSCQSCSKEAGQEGALLQLFPSEATAEPPPRSSGGGGGSRSRAHSHAHAHAQRAHAHSASHPHAHAHMPAGG
;
A
#
# COMPACT_ATOMS: atom_id res chain seq x y z
N MET A 1 -61.79 19.50 -20.19
CA MET A 1 -60.92 18.30 -20.20
C MET A 1 -59.43 18.66 -20.28
N TRP A 2 -58.98 19.71 -19.58
CA TRP A 2 -57.59 20.21 -19.64
C TRP A 2 -57.07 20.55 -18.24
N LYS A 3 -57.28 19.66 -17.27
CA LYS A 3 -56.71 19.82 -15.91
C LYS A 3 -55.92 18.61 -15.41
N TRP A 4 -55.88 17.53 -16.18
CA TRP A 4 -55.15 16.31 -15.81
C TRP A 4 -53.72 16.24 -16.38
N ALA A 5 -53.41 17.05 -17.41
CA ALA A 5 -52.10 17.00 -18.09
C ALA A 5 -50.99 17.77 -17.36
N VAL A 6 -51.31 18.71 -16.47
CA VAL A 6 -50.29 19.57 -15.81
C VAL A 6 -49.77 18.95 -14.50
N ILE A 7 -50.54 18.03 -13.90
CA ILE A 7 -50.18 17.38 -12.62
C ILE A 7 -49.13 16.27 -12.84
N GLY A 8 -49.04 15.71 -14.05
CA GLY A 8 -48.09 14.63 -14.37
C GLY A 8 -46.64 15.06 -14.57
N TRP A 9 -46.34 16.36 -14.68
CA TRP A 9 -44.99 16.87 -14.98
C TRP A 9 -44.26 17.51 -13.80
N THR A 10 -44.88 17.58 -12.62
CA THR A 10 -44.25 18.17 -11.42
C THR A 10 -43.71 17.13 -10.44
N LEU A 11 -43.90 15.82 -10.68
CA LEU A 11 -43.50 14.76 -9.75
C LEU A 11 -42.18 14.04 -10.09
N LEU A 12 -41.52 14.38 -11.20
CA LEU A 12 -40.28 13.71 -11.62
C LEU A 12 -39.05 14.57 -11.33
N GLY A 13 -38.85 14.95 -10.06
CA GLY A 13 -37.82 15.93 -9.70
C GLY A 13 -37.10 15.74 -8.36
N LEU A 14 -37.23 14.60 -7.68
CA LEU A 14 -36.49 14.34 -6.45
C LEU A 14 -36.00 12.89 -6.36
N CYS A 15 -35.03 12.52 -7.18
CA CYS A 15 -34.06 11.50 -6.78
C CYS A 15 -32.86 12.23 -6.17
N VAL A 16 -32.99 12.62 -4.89
CA VAL A 16 -31.83 13.01 -4.08
C VAL A 16 -31.03 11.74 -3.87
N ALA A 17 -30.01 11.52 -4.71
CA ALA A 17 -29.00 10.52 -4.43
C ALA A 17 -28.35 10.91 -3.10
N ALA A 18 -28.68 10.18 -2.03
CA ALA A 18 -28.06 10.38 -0.73
C ALA A 18 -26.53 10.24 -0.93
N PRO A 19 -25.71 11.18 -0.41
CA PRO A 19 -24.28 11.06 -0.49
C PRO A 19 -23.86 9.71 0.11
N PRO A 20 -22.88 9.01 -0.51
CA PRO A 20 -22.43 7.71 -0.04
C PRO A 20 -22.11 7.81 1.45
N GLN A 21 -22.83 7.02 2.25
CA GLN A 21 -22.71 7.03 3.69
C GLN A 21 -21.33 6.43 4.02
N HIS A 22 -20.35 7.30 4.28
CA HIS A 22 -19.07 6.88 4.83
C HIS A 22 -19.38 6.35 6.24
N ILE A 23 -19.38 5.02 6.39
CA ILE A 23 -19.79 4.34 7.63
C ILE A 23 -18.74 4.65 8.70
N ASN A 24 -18.98 5.72 9.45
CA ASN A 24 -18.10 6.17 10.54
C ASN A 24 -18.47 5.54 11.88
N ARG A 25 -19.36 4.55 11.93
CA ARG A 25 -19.80 3.88 13.17
C ARG A 25 -20.01 2.40 12.94
N LEU A 26 -19.60 1.58 13.91
CA LEU A 26 -19.91 0.14 13.90
C LEU A 26 -21.28 -0.09 14.54
N ALA A 27 -22.05 -1.03 14.00
CA ALA A 27 -23.28 -1.50 14.64
C ALA A 27 -23.02 -2.03 16.07
N LEU A 28 -21.85 -2.63 16.30
CA LEU A 28 -21.41 -3.13 17.60
C LEU A 28 -21.06 -2.00 18.59
N PHE A 29 -20.68 -0.82 18.09
CA PHE A 29 -20.24 0.31 18.90
C PHE A 29 -20.76 1.63 18.32
N PRO A 30 -22.07 1.92 18.46
CA PRO A 30 -22.69 3.10 17.87
C PRO A 30 -22.20 4.42 18.47
N ASP A 31 -21.65 4.39 19.68
CA ASP A 31 -21.15 5.56 20.41
C ASP A 31 -19.71 5.95 20.04
N LYS A 32 -19.01 5.07 19.30
CA LYS A 32 -17.65 5.33 18.82
C LYS A 32 -17.73 5.74 17.35
N SER A 33 -16.97 6.76 16.99
CA SER A 33 -16.86 7.20 15.60
C SER A 33 -15.43 7.10 15.08
N ALA A 34 -15.29 6.54 13.88
CA ALA A 34 -14.07 6.66 13.09
C ALA A 34 -14.02 8.04 12.43
N TRP A 35 -12.80 8.47 12.11
CA TRP A 35 -12.55 9.67 11.32
C TRP A 35 -11.27 9.49 10.51
N CYS A 36 -11.22 10.10 9.33
CA CYS A 36 -10.05 10.09 8.46
C CYS A 36 -10.06 11.36 7.61
N GLU A 37 -8.96 12.11 7.66
CA GLU A 37 -8.85 13.44 7.07
C GLU A 37 -7.57 13.59 6.24
N ALA A 38 -7.67 14.37 5.17
CA ALA A 38 -6.53 14.80 4.39
C ALA A 38 -5.96 16.10 4.99
N LYS A 39 -4.79 16.03 5.60
CA LYS A 39 -4.11 17.17 6.23
C LYS A 39 -3.13 17.80 5.26
N ASN A 40 -3.19 19.12 5.10
CA ASN A 40 -2.26 19.84 4.23
C ASN A 40 -0.83 19.74 4.76
N ILE A 41 0.13 19.53 3.86
CA ILE A 41 1.56 19.49 4.14
C ILE A 41 2.32 20.30 3.09
N THR A 42 3.51 20.78 3.45
CA THR A 42 4.47 21.29 2.46
C THR A 42 5.51 20.20 2.22
N GLN A 43 5.61 19.73 0.97
CA GLN A 43 6.54 18.69 0.55
C GLN A 43 7.66 19.32 -0.28
N ILE A 44 8.91 18.97 0.04
CA ILE A 44 10.08 19.42 -0.71
C ILE A 44 10.42 18.39 -1.78
N ILE A 45 10.43 18.80 -3.03
CA ILE A 45 10.78 18.00 -4.20
C ILE A 45 12.22 18.34 -4.60
N GLY A 46 13.12 17.36 -4.52
CA GLY A 46 14.54 17.54 -4.79
C GLY A 46 15.06 16.60 -5.87
N HIS A 47 16.10 17.04 -6.58
CA HIS A 47 16.95 16.25 -7.46
C HIS A 47 18.39 16.73 -7.31
N THR A 48 19.35 15.81 -7.39
CA THR A 48 20.78 16.13 -7.27
C THR A 48 21.21 17.09 -8.37
N GLY A 49 21.87 18.19 -8.00
CA GLY A 49 22.31 19.22 -8.97
C GLY A 49 21.21 20.19 -9.42
N CYS A 50 20.00 20.08 -8.87
CA CYS A 50 18.88 20.98 -9.15
C CYS A 50 18.44 21.73 -7.89
N GLN A 51 17.82 22.89 -8.08
CA GLN A 51 17.18 23.66 -7.02
C GLN A 51 15.90 22.96 -6.56
N PRO A 52 15.76 22.67 -5.25
CA PRO A 52 14.57 22.02 -4.74
C PRO A 52 13.36 22.97 -4.76
N GLN A 53 12.16 22.43 -4.95
CA GLN A 53 10.90 23.18 -4.92
C GLN A 53 10.00 22.69 -3.80
N SER A 54 9.28 23.61 -3.15
CA SER A 54 8.28 23.29 -2.13
C SER A 54 6.88 23.31 -2.75
N ILE A 55 6.13 22.22 -2.60
CA ILE A 55 4.75 22.10 -3.11
C ILE A 55 3.78 21.82 -1.97
N GLN A 56 2.52 22.25 -2.10
CA GLN A 56 1.48 22.05 -1.09
C GLN A 56 0.75 20.72 -1.27
N ASN A 57 1.11 19.62 -0.61
CA ASN A 57 0.42 18.32 -0.78
C ASN A 57 -0.52 18.02 0.41
N ARG A 58 -1.05 16.80 0.51
CA ARG A 58 -1.79 16.32 1.68
C ARG A 58 -1.22 15.00 2.18
N ALA A 59 -1.45 14.72 3.46
CA ALA A 59 -1.20 13.42 4.10
C ALA A 59 -2.48 12.93 4.78
N CYS A 60 -2.71 11.62 4.77
CA CYS A 60 -3.88 11.04 5.44
C CYS A 60 -3.59 10.82 6.93
N LEU A 61 -4.52 11.27 7.78
CA LEU A 61 -4.48 11.11 9.23
C LEU A 61 -5.87 10.74 9.74
N GLY A 62 -5.97 9.69 10.57
CA GLY A 62 -7.25 9.23 11.08
C GLY A 62 -7.16 8.12 12.10
N GLN A 63 -8.34 7.75 12.61
CA GLN A 63 -8.58 6.57 13.46
C GLN A 63 -9.74 5.80 12.84
N CYS A 64 -9.44 4.60 12.33
CA CYS A 64 -10.40 3.71 11.69
C CYS A 64 -10.63 2.47 12.55
N PHE A 65 -11.68 1.72 12.25
CA PHE A 65 -12.07 0.56 13.06
C PHE A 65 -11.37 -0.72 12.62
N SER A 66 -11.06 -1.57 13.60
CA SER A 66 -10.65 -2.95 13.38
C SER A 66 -11.23 -3.83 14.48
N TYR A 67 -11.70 -5.03 14.14
CA TYR A 67 -12.17 -6.01 15.12
C TYR A 67 -11.98 -7.44 14.62
N SER A 68 -11.87 -8.36 15.56
CA SER A 68 -11.82 -9.81 15.31
C SER A 68 -12.81 -10.51 16.22
N VAL A 69 -13.66 -11.36 15.67
CA VAL A 69 -14.57 -12.19 16.47
C VAL A 69 -13.86 -13.50 16.83
N PRO A 70 -13.82 -13.91 18.11
CA PRO A 70 -13.18 -15.15 18.52
C PRO A 70 -13.90 -16.38 17.92
N ASN A 71 -13.14 -17.40 17.55
CA ASN A 71 -13.67 -18.65 16.98
C ASN A 71 -14.19 -19.58 18.08
N THR A 72 -15.23 -20.36 17.77
CA THR A 72 -15.73 -21.46 18.62
C THR A 72 -15.31 -22.82 18.06
N PHE A 73 -15.22 -23.84 18.92
CA PHE A 73 -15.02 -25.23 18.50
C PHE A 73 -16.23 -26.10 18.93
N PRO A 74 -16.83 -26.89 18.02
CA PRO A 74 -16.55 -26.97 16.59
C PRO A 74 -16.90 -25.66 15.87
N GLN A 75 -16.18 -25.35 14.79
CA GLN A 75 -16.32 -24.08 14.08
C GLN A 75 -17.59 -24.07 13.22
N SER A 76 -18.49 -23.11 13.46
CA SER A 76 -19.75 -22.96 12.72
C SER A 76 -19.71 -21.90 11.60
N THR A 77 -18.73 -20.98 11.64
CA THR A 77 -18.59 -19.87 10.68
C THR A 77 -17.13 -19.60 10.35
N GLU A 78 -16.87 -18.96 9.22
CA GLU A 78 -15.54 -18.44 8.88
C GLU A 78 -15.04 -17.44 9.96
N SER A 79 -13.73 -17.38 10.13
CA SER A 79 -13.07 -16.41 11.02
C SER A 79 -13.37 -14.98 10.54
N LEU A 80 -14.14 -14.23 11.32
CA LEU A 80 -14.52 -12.86 10.97
C LEU A 80 -13.49 -11.85 11.52
N VAL A 81 -12.73 -11.25 10.61
CA VAL A 81 -11.78 -10.16 10.91
C VAL A 81 -12.06 -8.98 9.99
N HIS A 82 -12.24 -7.80 10.57
CA HIS A 82 -12.41 -6.53 9.88
C HIS A 82 -11.26 -5.59 10.24
N CYS A 83 -10.73 -4.87 9.26
CA CYS A 83 -9.68 -3.88 9.46
C CYS A 83 -9.83 -2.77 8.44
N ASP A 84 -9.97 -1.54 8.92
CA ASP A 84 -9.86 -0.34 8.12
C ASP A 84 -8.65 0.50 8.56
N SER A 85 -8.03 1.19 7.60
CA SER A 85 -6.96 2.16 7.82
C SER A 85 -7.23 3.46 7.05
N CYS A 86 -6.72 4.58 7.55
CA CYS A 86 -6.91 5.89 6.92
C CYS A 86 -5.94 6.04 5.75
N MET A 87 -6.45 5.87 4.53
CA MET A 87 -5.66 5.79 3.30
C MET A 87 -6.13 6.81 2.25
N PRO A 88 -5.30 7.15 1.25
CA PRO A 88 -5.72 7.98 0.12
C PRO A 88 -6.92 7.36 -0.60
N ALA A 89 -8.00 8.12 -0.70
CA ALA A 89 -9.24 7.74 -1.39
C ALA A 89 -9.26 8.25 -2.84
N GLN A 90 -8.54 9.35 -3.08
CA GLN A 90 -8.35 9.92 -4.40
C GLN A 90 -6.98 10.57 -4.49
N MET A 91 -6.27 10.25 -5.56
CA MET A 91 -4.95 10.78 -5.89
C MET A 91 -4.92 11.28 -7.33
N GLN A 92 -3.94 12.14 -7.63
CA GLN A 92 -3.59 12.52 -9.00
C GLN A 92 -2.08 12.64 -9.14
N TRP A 93 -1.59 12.56 -10.37
CA TRP A 93 -0.18 12.81 -10.66
C TRP A 93 0.02 14.27 -11.07
N GLU A 94 1.03 14.92 -10.50
CA GLU A 94 1.43 16.29 -10.84
C GLU A 94 2.90 16.29 -11.27
N VAL A 95 3.20 17.01 -12.36
CA VAL A 95 4.58 17.18 -12.83
C VAL A 95 5.16 18.44 -12.19
N VAL A 96 6.31 18.28 -11.53
CA VAL A 96 7.07 19.36 -10.89
C VAL A 96 8.41 19.49 -11.60
N THR A 97 8.63 20.61 -12.29
CA THR A 97 9.87 20.92 -13.02
C THR A 97 10.87 21.62 -12.13
N LEU A 98 12.01 20.98 -11.88
CA LEU A 98 13.13 21.53 -11.12
C LEU A 98 14.18 22.15 -12.05
N GLU A 99 14.79 23.25 -11.60
CA GLU A 99 15.85 23.96 -12.34
C GLU A 99 17.23 23.45 -11.95
N CYS A 100 18.09 23.16 -12.92
CA CYS A 100 19.40 22.53 -12.72
C CYS A 100 20.52 23.40 -13.30
N PRO A 101 20.87 24.53 -12.67
CA PRO A 101 21.79 25.53 -13.24
C PRO A 101 23.23 25.02 -13.44
N GLY A 102 23.61 23.91 -12.80
CA GLY A 102 24.93 23.29 -12.95
C GLY A 102 25.06 22.31 -14.12
N ASN A 103 23.99 22.06 -14.87
CA ASN A 103 23.99 21.12 -15.99
C ASN A 103 23.53 21.82 -17.28
N ALA A 104 24.47 22.05 -18.20
CA ALA A 104 24.19 22.74 -19.46
C ALA A 104 23.40 21.88 -20.47
N GLU A 105 23.54 20.55 -20.42
CA GLU A 105 22.84 19.63 -21.32
C GLU A 105 21.41 19.36 -20.84
N VAL A 106 21.23 19.23 -19.52
CA VAL A 106 19.93 19.00 -18.89
C VAL A 106 19.66 20.10 -17.84
N PRO A 107 19.23 21.28 -18.28
CA PRO A 107 19.02 22.42 -17.38
C PRO A 107 17.74 22.30 -16.54
N ARG A 108 16.88 21.31 -16.80
CA ARG A 108 15.62 21.07 -16.10
C ARG A 108 15.35 19.58 -15.92
N VAL A 109 14.73 19.21 -14.81
CA VAL A 109 14.30 17.83 -14.54
C VAL A 109 12.86 17.82 -14.04
N ASP A 110 12.01 17.06 -14.72
CA ASP A 110 10.62 16.85 -14.31
C ASP A 110 10.51 15.69 -13.32
N LYS A 111 9.71 15.89 -12.27
CA LYS A 111 9.33 14.84 -11.32
C LYS A 111 7.83 14.66 -11.30
N LEU A 112 7.39 13.40 -11.40
CA LEU A 112 6.02 13.03 -11.09
C LEU A 112 5.86 12.92 -9.58
N VAL A 113 4.90 13.66 -9.03
CA VAL A 113 4.56 13.67 -7.62
C VAL A 113 3.12 13.22 -7.46
N GLU A 114 2.91 12.26 -6.56
CA GLU A 114 1.58 11.80 -6.18
C GLU A 114 0.92 12.82 -5.25
N ARG A 115 -0.27 13.26 -5.63
CA ARG A 115 -1.03 14.32 -4.98
C ARG A 115 -2.26 13.74 -4.35
N ILE A 116 -2.29 13.72 -3.02
CA ILE A 116 -3.45 13.23 -2.27
C ILE A 116 -4.54 14.31 -2.28
N LEU A 117 -5.72 13.96 -2.79
CA LEU A 117 -6.88 14.84 -2.81
C LEU A 117 -7.80 14.55 -1.62
N HIS A 118 -8.16 13.28 -1.43
CA HIS A 118 -9.07 12.87 -0.35
C HIS A 118 -8.53 11.64 0.37
N CYS A 119 -8.93 11.49 1.62
CA CYS A 119 -8.62 10.33 2.46
C CYS A 119 -9.92 9.75 3.00
N SER A 120 -9.96 8.43 3.20
CA SER A 120 -11.07 7.74 3.84
C SER A 120 -10.58 6.48 4.57
N CYS A 121 -11.37 6.03 5.56
CA CYS A 121 -11.18 4.68 6.11
C CYS A 121 -11.52 3.65 5.03
N GLN A 122 -10.55 2.79 4.72
CA GLN A 122 -10.63 1.75 3.70
C GLN A 122 -10.06 0.45 4.25
N SER A 123 -10.52 -0.69 3.74
CA SER A 123 -10.05 -2.00 4.16
C SER A 123 -8.53 -2.08 4.10
N CYS A 124 -7.89 -2.53 5.18
CA CYS A 124 -6.45 -2.73 5.24
C CYS A 124 -6.03 -3.68 4.11
N SER A 125 -5.24 -3.20 3.15
CA SER A 125 -4.72 -4.02 2.06
C SER A 125 -3.84 -5.15 2.62
N LYS A 126 -4.09 -6.41 2.21
CA LYS A 126 -3.17 -7.52 2.54
C LYS A 126 -1.83 -7.42 1.82
N GLU A 127 -1.77 -6.73 0.67
CA GLU A 127 -0.53 -6.28 0.03
C GLU A 127 -0.77 -4.94 -0.68
N ALA A 128 -0.17 -3.84 -0.21
CA ALA A 128 -0.08 -2.58 -0.97
C ALA A 128 1.04 -2.68 -2.03
N GLY A 129 0.94 -3.66 -2.93
CA GLY A 129 1.99 -4.05 -3.87
C GLY A 129 1.57 -4.04 -5.33
N GLN A 130 0.54 -3.28 -5.73
CA GLN A 130 0.03 -3.34 -7.09
C GLN A 130 -0.30 -2.00 -7.74
N GLU A 131 0.42 -0.94 -7.35
CA GLU A 131 0.54 0.28 -8.18
C GLU A 131 2.01 0.70 -8.39
N GLY A 132 2.94 -0.23 -8.16
CA GLY A 132 4.36 -0.09 -8.56
C GLY A 132 4.69 -0.74 -9.92
N ALA A 133 3.70 -1.35 -10.58
CA ALA A 133 3.91 -2.09 -11.84
C ALA A 133 4.10 -1.20 -13.08
N LEU A 134 3.84 0.11 -12.98
CA LEU A 134 4.02 1.02 -14.12
C LEU A 134 5.49 1.47 -14.29
N LEU A 135 6.34 1.26 -13.28
CA LEU A 135 7.78 1.58 -13.35
C LEU A 135 8.66 0.41 -13.84
N GLN A 136 8.08 -0.75 -14.18
CA GLN A 136 8.81 -1.90 -14.73
C GLN A 136 8.74 -2.02 -16.26
N LEU A 137 8.13 -1.04 -16.96
CA LEU A 137 8.00 -1.07 -18.42
C LEU A 137 9.11 -0.32 -19.18
N PHE A 138 10.17 0.13 -18.52
CA PHE A 138 11.37 0.61 -19.21
C PHE A 138 12.38 -0.55 -19.34
N PRO A 139 12.64 -1.06 -20.55
CA PRO A 139 13.68 -2.05 -20.76
C PRO A 139 15.03 -1.41 -20.44
N SER A 140 15.77 -1.97 -19.51
CA SER A 140 17.21 -1.71 -19.40
C SER A 140 17.84 -2.16 -20.71
N GLU A 141 18.22 -1.23 -21.57
CA GLU A 141 19.06 -1.51 -22.73
C GLU A 141 20.32 -2.19 -22.23
N ALA A 142 20.41 -3.50 -22.50
CA ALA A 142 21.59 -4.30 -22.28
C ALA A 142 22.70 -3.72 -23.16
N THR A 143 23.69 -3.08 -22.54
CA THR A 143 24.94 -2.71 -23.19
C THR A 143 25.57 -3.99 -23.76
N ALA A 144 25.60 -4.07 -25.08
CA ALA A 144 26.34 -5.07 -25.81
C ALA A 144 27.85 -4.85 -25.59
N GLU A 145 28.51 -5.79 -24.94
CA GLU A 145 29.98 -5.88 -24.93
C GLU A 145 30.41 -6.97 -25.94
N PRO A 146 31.38 -6.69 -26.85
CA PRO A 146 31.79 -7.63 -27.89
C PRO A 146 32.70 -8.75 -27.35
N PRO A 147 32.85 -9.89 -28.06
CA PRO A 147 33.52 -11.06 -27.54
C PRO A 147 35.05 -10.91 -27.57
N PRO A 148 35.80 -11.43 -26.57
CA PRO A 148 37.24 -11.56 -26.72
C PRO A 148 37.57 -12.76 -27.63
N ARG A 149 38.36 -12.47 -28.66
CA ARG A 149 38.94 -13.43 -29.60
C ARG A 149 40.04 -14.27 -28.92
N SER A 150 40.12 -15.51 -29.37
CA SER A 150 41.02 -16.58 -28.94
C SER A 150 42.47 -16.47 -29.44
N SER A 151 43.43 -16.87 -28.59
CA SER A 151 44.62 -17.71 -28.89
C SER A 151 45.46 -17.82 -27.60
N GLY A 152 46.07 -18.92 -27.16
CA GLY A 152 46.22 -20.30 -27.63
C GLY A 152 47.44 -20.88 -26.88
N GLY A 153 47.38 -22.15 -26.43
CA GLY A 153 48.59 -22.95 -26.15
C GLY A 153 48.69 -23.70 -24.81
N GLY A 154 48.29 -24.97 -24.81
CA GLY A 154 49.17 -26.08 -24.40
C GLY A 154 49.14 -26.61 -22.95
N GLY A 155 48.66 -27.84 -22.78
CA GLY A 155 49.33 -28.84 -21.92
C GLY A 155 48.53 -29.52 -20.81
N GLY A 156 47.96 -30.71 -21.10
CA GLY A 156 48.19 -31.91 -20.28
C GLY A 156 47.27 -32.28 -19.10
N SER A 157 46.39 -33.27 -19.35
CA SER A 157 46.26 -34.53 -18.59
C SER A 157 45.44 -34.63 -17.28
N ARG A 158 44.56 -35.66 -17.29
CA ARG A 158 44.03 -36.52 -16.20
C ARG A 158 42.71 -36.16 -15.48
N SER A 159 41.67 -36.80 -15.99
CA SER A 159 40.72 -37.71 -15.30
C SER A 159 40.51 -37.55 -13.78
N ARG A 160 39.30 -37.15 -13.38
CA ARG A 160 38.54 -37.87 -12.34
C ARG A 160 37.06 -37.48 -12.35
N ALA A 161 36.22 -38.44 -12.73
CA ALA A 161 34.81 -38.44 -12.42
C ALA A 161 34.64 -38.65 -10.91
N HIS A 162 33.84 -37.80 -10.26
CA HIS A 162 33.26 -38.08 -8.94
C HIS A 162 31.82 -37.57 -8.92
N SER A 163 30.92 -38.54 -9.02
CA SER A 163 29.50 -38.45 -8.72
C SER A 163 29.29 -38.30 -7.22
N HIS A 164 28.63 -37.23 -6.77
CA HIS A 164 27.95 -37.18 -5.48
C HIS A 164 26.60 -36.50 -5.62
N ALA A 165 25.57 -37.25 -5.25
CA ALA A 165 24.17 -36.84 -5.24
C ALA A 165 23.73 -36.41 -3.82
N HIS A 166 22.74 -35.52 -3.79
CA HIS A 166 21.79 -35.18 -2.72
C HIS A 166 22.28 -34.61 -1.37
N ALA A 167 21.82 -33.40 -1.05
CA ALA A 167 20.96 -33.17 0.13
C ALA A 167 20.26 -31.79 0.05
N HIS A 168 18.93 -31.83 -0.01
CA HIS A 168 18.05 -30.67 0.22
C HIS A 168 18.18 -30.22 1.68
N ALA A 169 18.56 -28.97 1.92
CA ALA A 169 18.46 -28.34 3.23
C ALA A 169 17.06 -27.72 3.39
N GLN A 170 16.14 -28.47 4.00
CA GLN A 170 14.87 -27.95 4.53
C GLN A 170 15.16 -27.16 5.82
N ARG A 171 14.86 -25.87 5.83
CA ARG A 171 14.97 -24.99 7.01
C ARG A 171 13.68 -25.09 7.81
N ALA A 172 13.63 -26.00 8.78
CA ALA A 172 12.57 -26.05 9.78
C ALA A 172 12.84 -25.02 10.87
N HIS A 173 11.95 -24.02 11.03
CA HIS A 173 11.96 -23.13 12.19
C HIS A 173 11.20 -23.80 13.34
N ALA A 174 11.95 -24.07 14.41
CA ALA A 174 11.48 -24.73 15.62
C ALA A 174 10.52 -23.84 16.43
N HIS A 175 9.41 -24.43 16.87
CA HIS A 175 8.56 -23.92 17.93
C HIS A 175 9.29 -24.02 19.27
N SER A 176 9.42 -22.91 20.00
CA SER A 176 9.79 -22.93 21.42
C SER A 176 8.53 -22.73 22.25
N ALA A 177 8.05 -23.83 22.84
CA ALA A 177 7.05 -23.82 23.89
C ALA A 177 7.78 -23.71 25.24
N SER A 178 7.40 -22.74 26.07
CA SER A 178 7.82 -22.69 27.47
C SER A 178 6.66 -22.25 28.37
N HIS A 179 6.19 -23.18 29.19
CA HIS A 179 5.44 -23.01 30.45
C HIS A 179 5.29 -24.41 31.09
N PRO A 180 4.99 -24.57 32.39
CA PRO A 180 4.64 -23.54 33.41
C PRO A 180 5.38 -23.70 34.76
N HIS A 181 5.29 -22.69 35.63
CA HIS A 181 5.17 -22.91 37.07
C HIS A 181 4.23 -21.87 37.67
N ALA A 182 3.20 -22.37 38.33
CA ALA A 182 2.20 -21.62 39.07
C ALA A 182 2.64 -21.45 40.52
N HIS A 183 2.43 -20.26 41.10
CA HIS A 183 2.10 -20.10 42.52
C HIS A 183 1.17 -18.90 42.69
N ALA A 184 0.02 -19.16 43.29
CA ALA A 184 -1.02 -18.21 43.65
C ALA A 184 -0.65 -17.44 44.92
N HIS A 185 -1.09 -16.18 45.04
CA HIS A 185 -1.53 -15.58 46.31
C HIS A 185 -2.42 -14.35 46.04
N MET A 186 -3.67 -14.42 46.51
CA MET A 186 -4.58 -13.30 46.76
C MET A 186 -4.33 -12.73 48.16
N PRO A 187 -4.67 -11.46 48.41
CA PRO A 187 -5.64 -11.25 49.48
C PRO A 187 -6.75 -10.25 49.10
N ALA A 188 -7.94 -10.53 49.64
CA ALA A 188 -9.05 -9.61 49.77
C ALA A 188 -8.90 -8.77 51.05
N GLY A 189 -9.49 -7.56 51.06
CA GLY A 189 -9.92 -6.88 52.29
C GLY A 189 -9.35 -5.47 52.49
N GLY A 190 -10.22 -4.47 52.29
CA GLY A 190 -10.01 -3.06 52.58
C GLY A 190 -11.15 -2.24 52.00
#